data_AF-A0A5J4P7E0-F1
#
_entry.id   AF-A0A5J4P7E0-F1
#
_cell.length_a   1.000
_cell.length_b   1.000
_cell.length_c   1.000
_cell.angle_alpha   90.00
_cell.angle_beta   90.00
_cell.angle_gamma   90.00
#
_symmetry.space_group_name_H-M   'P 1'
#
loop_
_entity.id
_entity.type
_entity.pdbx_description
1 polymer ?
#
loop_
_entity_poly.entity_id
_entity_poly.type
_entity_poly.pdbx_seq_one_letter_code
_entity_poly.pdbx_strand_id
1 'polypeptide(L)'
;LRGNRSITGNNQALIVVDEAIVSNELLNNINPEDIESIQVLNRASGATLYGSEASNGVLLITTKKGVKGKSKIKFSHTTTLEQVNFFPKLQSRFGQGSTADG
;
A
#
# COMPACT_ATOMS: atom_id res chain seq x y z
N LEU A 1 -20.00 7.14 7.05
CA LEU A 1 -19.21 6.02 6.50
C LEU A 1 -20.15 4.81 6.35
N ARG A 2 -20.59 4.50 5.12
CA ARG A 2 -21.55 3.42 4.85
C ARG A 2 -20.79 2.23 4.26
N GLY A 3 -21.03 1.05 4.83
CA GLY A 3 -20.18 -0.13 4.75
C GLY A 3 -19.84 -0.66 3.37
N ASN A 4 -18.76 -1.44 3.38
CA ASN A 4 -18.12 -2.17 2.28
C ASN A 4 -19.15 -2.87 1.37
N ARG A 5 -19.51 -2.23 0.25
CA ARG A 5 -20.30 -2.84 -0.82
C ARG A 5 -19.34 -3.72 -1.64
N SER A 6 -19.12 -4.95 -1.20
CA SER A 6 -18.41 -5.96 -1.99
C SER A 6 -18.86 -7.35 -1.57
N ILE A 7 -20.02 -7.79 -2.09
CA ILE A 7 -20.59 -9.12 -1.80
C ILE A 7 -19.91 -10.25 -2.59
N THR A 8 -19.00 -9.91 -3.52
CA THR A 8 -18.13 -10.86 -4.25
C THR A 8 -16.67 -10.41 -4.31
N GLY A 9 -16.28 -9.44 -3.47
CA GLY A 9 -14.88 -9.21 -3.07
C GLY A 9 -13.93 -8.54 -4.07
N ASN A 10 -14.22 -8.47 -5.37
CA ASN A 10 -13.25 -7.97 -6.37
C ASN A 10 -13.55 -6.54 -6.87
N ASN A 11 -13.53 -5.56 -5.96
CA ASN A 11 -13.56 -4.12 -6.31
C ASN A 11 -12.14 -3.51 -6.34
N GLN A 12 -11.15 -4.33 -6.66
CA GLN A 12 -9.75 -3.89 -6.74
C GLN A 12 -9.57 -3.11 -8.05
N ALA A 13 -8.84 -1.99 -8.00
CA ALA A 13 -8.44 -1.27 -9.20
C ALA A 13 -7.42 -2.12 -9.98
N LEU A 14 -7.41 -1.99 -11.29
CA LEU A 14 -6.39 -2.62 -12.13
C LEU A 14 -5.05 -1.93 -11.87
N ILE A 15 -3.99 -2.71 -11.67
CA ILE A 15 -2.65 -2.17 -11.48
C ILE A 15 -1.87 -2.37 -12.76
N VAL A 16 -1.28 -1.29 -13.25
CA VAL A 16 -0.44 -1.30 -14.44
C VAL A 16 0.92 -0.72 -14.08
N VAL A 17 1.98 -1.48 -14.33
CA VAL A 17 3.37 -1.07 -14.13
C VAL A 17 4.05 -1.04 -15.50
N ASP A 18 4.55 0.12 -15.90
CA ASP A 18 5.25 0.30 -17.19
C ASP A 18 4.51 -0.32 -18.40
N GLU A 19 3.19 -0.08 -18.49
CA GLU A 19 2.28 -0.60 -19.52
C GLU A 19 1.93 -2.09 -19.40
N ALA A 20 2.52 -2.83 -18.46
CA ALA A 20 2.15 -4.20 -18.17
C ALA A 20 1.12 -4.28 -17.03
N ILE A 21 0.05 -5.04 -17.25
CA ILE A 21 -0.93 -5.35 -16.19
C ILE A 21 -0.26 -6.31 -15.21
N VAL A 22 -0.27 -5.95 -13.92
CA VAL A 22 0.35 -6.75 -12.87
C VAL A 22 -0.64 -7.08 -11.77
N SER A 23 -0.43 -8.23 -11.14
CA SER A 23 -1.16 -8.65 -9.96
C SER A 23 -0.80 -7.76 -8.76
N ASN A 24 -1.73 -7.61 -7.82
CA ASN A 24 -1.50 -6.86 -6.58
C ASN A 24 -0.31 -7.38 -5.75
N GLU A 25 0.06 -8.66 -5.91
CA GLU A 25 1.24 -9.25 -5.26
C GLU A 25 2.57 -8.66 -5.75
N LEU A 26 2.62 -8.23 -7.01
CA LEU A 26 3.82 -7.62 -7.58
C LEU A 26 4.05 -6.21 -7.00
N LEU A 27 2.97 -5.53 -6.63
CA LEU A 27 3.03 -4.21 -5.99
C LEU A 27 3.77 -4.25 -4.65
N ASN A 28 3.58 -5.33 -3.89
CA ASN A 28 4.24 -5.50 -2.59
C ASN A 28 5.73 -5.81 -2.73
N ASN A 29 6.17 -6.28 -3.90
CA ASN A 29 7.56 -6.64 -4.18
C ASN A 29 8.32 -5.52 -4.91
N ILE A 30 7.64 -4.45 -5.33
CA ILE A 30 8.29 -3.29 -5.95
C ILE A 30 8.90 -2.42 -4.87
N ASN A 31 10.19 -2.08 -5.02
CA ASN A 31 10.81 -1.10 -4.15
C ASN A 31 10.25 0.30 -4.45
N PRO A 32 9.86 1.08 -3.44
CA PRO A 32 9.37 2.44 -3.64
C PRO A 32 10.44 3.37 -4.23
N GLU A 33 11.73 3.07 -4.00
CA GLU A 33 12.84 3.81 -4.60
C GLU A 33 12.93 3.63 -6.13
N ASP A 34 12.30 2.61 -6.69
CA ASP A 34 12.28 2.38 -8.15
C ASP A 34 11.05 3.04 -8.81
N ILE A 35 10.11 3.58 -8.03
CA ILE A 35 8.91 4.25 -8.55
C ILE A 35 9.24 5.68 -8.96
N GLU A 36 8.97 6.03 -10.21
CA GLU A 36 9.09 7.39 -10.75
C GLU A 36 7.83 8.20 -10.42
N SER A 37 6.66 7.66 -10.75
CA SER A 37 5.38 8.32 -10.49
C SER A 37 4.24 7.32 -10.37
N ILE A 38 3.20 7.70 -9.62
CA ILE A 38 1.94 6.95 -9.48
C ILE A 38 0.82 7.86 -9.97
N GLN A 39 0.07 7.39 -10.96
CA GLN A 39 -1.07 8.08 -11.54
C GLN A 39 -2.32 7.24 -11.35
N VAL A 40 -3.38 7.86 -10.82
CA VAL A 40 -4.68 7.20 -10.68
C VAL A 40 -5.55 7.65 -11.85
N LEU A 41 -5.85 6.73 -12.76
CA LEU A 41 -6.80 6.98 -13.84
C LEU A 41 -8.22 6.72 -13.34
N ASN A 42 -9.11 7.64 -13.70
CA ASN A 42 -10.54 7.47 -13.44
C ASN A 42 -11.10 6.28 -14.25
N ARG A 43 -12.30 5.80 -13.87
CA ARG A 43 -12.95 4.65 -14.53
C ARG A 43 -13.13 4.84 -16.04
N ALA A 44 -13.43 6.05 -16.51
CA ALA A 44 -13.68 6.31 -17.93
C ALA A 44 -12.40 6.23 -18.77
N SER A 45 -11.34 6.90 -18.32
CA SER A 45 -10.03 6.89 -18.98
C SER A 45 -9.36 5.52 -18.88
N GLY A 46 -9.47 4.86 -17.73
CA GLY A 46 -8.95 3.51 -17.50
C GLY A 46 -9.65 2.46 -18.37
N ALA A 47 -10.98 2.45 -18.39
CA ALA A 47 -11.76 1.50 -19.19
C ALA A 47 -11.54 1.67 -20.70
N THR A 48 -11.22 2.88 -21.16
CA THR A 48 -10.90 3.12 -22.57
C THR A 48 -9.57 2.47 -22.97
N LEU A 49 -8.58 2.46 -22.08
CA LEU A 49 -7.25 1.94 -22.35
C LEU A 49 -7.11 0.43 -22.05
N TYR A 50 -7.74 -0.04 -20.97
CA TYR A 50 -7.55 -1.40 -20.42
C TYR A 50 -8.86 -2.22 -20.33
N GLY A 51 -9.97 -1.71 -20.89
CA GLY A 51 -11.22 -2.47 -21.03
C GLY A 51 -11.95 -2.76 -19.71
N SER A 52 -12.67 -3.88 -19.65
CA SER A 52 -13.53 -4.26 -18.52
C SER A 52 -12.77 -4.44 -17.21
N GLU A 53 -11.48 -4.81 -17.27
CA GLU A 53 -10.63 -4.98 -16.09
C GLU A 53 -10.39 -3.65 -15.35
N ALA A 54 -10.50 -2.53 -16.05
CA ALA A 54 -10.38 -1.19 -15.50
C ALA A 54 -11.71 -0.56 -15.02
N SER A 55 -12.79 -1.35 -14.94
CA SER A 55 -14.10 -0.87 -14.47
C SER A 55 -14.07 -0.26 -13.07
N ASN A 56 -13.12 -0.68 -12.24
CA ASN A 56 -12.93 -0.17 -10.88
C ASN A 56 -11.96 1.04 -10.81
N GLY A 57 -11.31 1.40 -11.92
CA GLY A 57 -10.23 2.37 -12.00
C GLY A 57 -8.87 1.71 -12.27
N VAL A 58 -7.86 2.50 -12.66
CA VAL A 58 -6.50 2.00 -12.94
C VAL A 58 -5.48 2.77 -12.12
N LEU A 59 -4.59 2.04 -11.46
CA LEU A 59 -3.40 2.57 -10.83
C LEU A 59 -2.22 2.36 -11.79
N LEU A 60 -1.78 3.43 -12.44
CA LEU A 60 -0.64 3.43 -13.34
C LEU A 60 0.63 3.79 -12.56
N ILE A 61 1.61 2.91 -12.57
CA ILE A 61 2.90 3.09 -11.92
C ILE A 61 3.96 3.11 -13.01
N THR A 62 4.77 4.16 -13.00
CA THR A 62 5.93 4.28 -13.89
C THR A 62 7.19 4.06 -13.06
N THR A 63 8.07 3.15 -13.50
CA THR A 63 9.36 2.94 -12.84
C THR A 63 10.43 3.87 -13.41
N LYS A 64 11.43 4.18 -12.59
CA LYS A 64 12.57 5.01 -12.99
C LYS A 64 13.39 4.28 -14.04
N LYS A 65 13.33 4.75 -15.29
CA LYS A 65 14.20 4.25 -16.36
C LYS A 65 15.57 4.94 -16.30
N GLY A 66 16.63 4.18 -16.58
CA GLY A 66 17.99 4.72 -16.68
C GLY A 66 18.09 5.78 -17.78
N VAL A 67 18.27 7.04 -17.40
CA VAL A 67 18.51 8.13 -18.35
C VAL A 67 19.93 8.02 -18.93
N LYS A 68 20.05 7.92 -20.27
CA LYS A 68 21.35 8.09 -20.94
C LYS A 68 21.83 9.53 -20.74
N GLY A 69 22.82 9.74 -19.87
CA GLY A 69 23.36 11.06 -19.55
C GLY A 69 23.76 11.18 -18.07
N LYS A 70 24.24 12.38 -17.68
CA LYS A 70 24.86 12.72 -16.38
C LYS A 70 24.26 11.94 -15.20
N SER A 71 25.12 11.21 -14.46
CA SER A 71 24.77 10.49 -13.23
C SER A 71 23.92 11.35 -12.30
N LYS A 72 22.65 11.00 -12.14
CA LYS A 72 21.79 11.55 -11.09
C LYS A 72 21.97 10.68 -9.84
N ILE A 73 22.85 11.09 -8.93
CA ILE A 73 22.99 10.45 -7.63
C ILE A 73 21.83 10.93 -6.75
N LYS A 74 20.88 10.05 -6.45
CA LYS A 74 19.85 10.28 -5.42
C LYS A 74 20.27 9.54 -4.16
N PHE A 75 20.38 10.28 -3.06
CA PHE A 75 20.62 9.75 -1.72
C PHE A 75 19.33 9.90 -0.92
N SER A 76 18.77 8.78 -0.46
CA SER A 76 17.57 8.72 0.37
C SER A 76 17.96 8.16 1.74
N HIS A 77 17.64 8.87 2.83
CA HIS A 77 17.86 8.39 4.19
C HIS A 77 16.55 8.49 4.97
N THR A 78 16.02 7.35 5.40
CA THR A 78 14.74 7.26 6.12
C THR A 78 15.01 6.79 7.55
N THR A 79 14.65 7.60 8.53
CA THR A 79 14.71 7.26 9.96
C THR A 79 13.29 7.14 10.48
N THR A 80 12.89 5.93 10.86
CA THR A 80 11.57 5.66 11.43
C THR A 80 11.71 5.53 12.95
N LEU A 81 10.98 6.37 13.69
CA LEU A 81 10.84 6.24 15.15
C LEU A 81 9.47 5.67 15.45
N GLU A 82 9.44 4.52 16.11
CA GLU A 82 8.20 3.80 16.41
C GLU A 82 7.88 3.94 17.91
N GLN A 83 6.72 4.53 18.22
CA GLN A 83 6.20 4.65 19.59
C GLN A 83 4.88 3.89 19.69
N VAL A 84 4.71 3.12 20.76
CA VAL A 84 3.48 2.36 21.02
C VAL A 84 2.33 3.36 21.21
N ASN A 85 1.44 3.43 20.21
CA ASN A 85 0.32 4.37 20.15
C ASN A 85 -0.77 4.08 21.20
N PHE A 86 -0.79 2.87 21.76
CA PHE A 86 -1.78 2.51 22.77
C PHE A 86 -1.26 1.37 23.65
N PHE A 87 -1.08 1.67 24.95
CA PHE A 87 -1.01 0.61 25.95
C PHE A 87 -2.43 0.26 26.37
N PRO A 88 -2.86 -1.01 26.28
CA PRO A 88 -4.12 -1.42 26.89
C PRO A 88 -4.06 -1.08 28.38
N LYS A 89 -5.15 -0.52 28.93
CA LYS A 89 -5.23 -0.21 30.36
C LYS A 89 -5.09 -1.52 31.14
N LEU A 90 -3.97 -1.68 31.84
CA LEU A 90 -3.78 -2.79 32.76
C LEU A 90 -4.71 -2.60 33.96
N GLN A 91 -5.55 -3.60 34.21
CA GLN A 91 -6.38 -3.67 35.41
C GLN A 91 -5.47 -3.93 36.62
N SER A 92 -5.38 -2.97 37.54
CA SER A 92 -4.60 -3.10 38.80
C SER A 92 -5.44 -3.59 40.00
N ARG A 93 -6.70 -3.99 39.81
CA ARG A 93 -7.63 -4.28 40.92
C ARG A 93 -7.48 -5.68 41.54
N PHE A 94 -6.81 -6.62 40.88
CA PHE A 94 -6.54 -7.95 41.41
C PHE A 94 -5.14 -8.39 40.98
N GLY A 95 -4.25 -8.64 41.95
CA GLY A 95 -2.92 -9.24 41.72
C GLY A 95 -2.95 -10.75 41.94
N GLN A 96 -1.92 -11.46 41.48
CA GLN A 96 -1.69 -12.87 41.78
C GLN A 96 -1.65 -13.05 43.30
N GLY A 97 -2.63 -13.75 43.86
CA GLY A 97 -2.76 -13.93 45.30
C GLY A 97 -1.49 -14.50 45.91
N SER A 98 -0.82 -13.70 46.74
CA SER A 98 0.11 -14.25 47.74
C SER A 98 -0.74 -14.78 48.87
N THR A 99 -0.98 -16.09 48.89
CA THR A 99 -1.32 -16.78 50.13
C THR A 99 -0.07 -16.76 51.00
N ALA A 100 0.10 -15.70 51.78
CA ALA A 100 0.88 -15.77 53.01
C ALA A 100 -0.07 -16.36 54.06
N ASP A 101 0.04 -17.67 54.25
CA ASP A 101 -0.52 -18.39 55.39
C ASP A 101 0.19 -17.94 56.68
N GLY A 102 -0.55 -17.97 57.79
CA GLY A 102 -0.34 -17.21 59.03
C GLY A 102 0.87 -17.57 59.90
#